data_AF-W7TRQ4-F1
#
_entry.id   AF-W7TRQ4-F1
#
_cell.length_a   1.000
_cell.length_b   1.000
_cell.length_c   1.000
_cell.angle_alpha   90.00
_cell.angle_beta   90.00
_cell.angle_gamma   90.00
#
_symmetry.space_group_name_H-M   'P 1'
#
loop_
_entity.id
_entity.type
_entity.pdbx_description
1 polymer ?
#
loop_
_entity_poly.entity_id
_entity_poly.type
_entity_poly.pdbx_seq_one_letter_code
_entity_poly.pdbx_strand_id
1 'polypeptide(L)'
;MIRSKAFFKRTRRGKVMRILEEHYLRDDIGLGTLHGSECSALTPEELVQLMEGRVEGGLKEGEEGGHEGGVKKKTPTLTILDTNVALEQIDFLENAEASEAVLGVVVLLQTVLEEVKGNSLSVYRRLHKLLLDDSRAYIFFANEHAAEAYR
;
A
#
# COMPACT_ATOMS: atom_id res chain seq x y z
N MET A 1 -19.73 8.89 -10.39
CA MET A 1 -21.03 8.87 -9.65
C MET A 1 -20.92 9.73 -8.40
N ILE A 2 -21.94 10.52 -8.06
CA ILE A 2 -21.94 11.36 -6.85
C ILE A 2 -22.72 10.69 -5.71
N ARG A 3 -22.19 10.74 -4.49
CA ARG A 3 -22.87 10.32 -3.25
C ARG A 3 -22.76 11.43 -2.21
N SER A 4 -23.61 11.39 -1.20
CA SER A 4 -23.52 12.29 -0.03
C SER A 4 -22.98 11.54 1.18
N LYS A 5 -21.87 12.00 1.76
CA LYS A 5 -21.33 11.50 3.03
C LYS A 5 -21.82 12.40 4.15
N ALA A 6 -22.56 11.84 5.11
CA ALA A 6 -23.08 12.58 6.26
C ALA A 6 -22.50 12.04 7.55
N PHE A 7 -21.97 12.91 8.40
CA PHE A 7 -21.41 12.52 9.70
C PHE A 7 -21.61 13.62 10.75
N PHE A 8 -21.50 13.25 12.02
CA PHE A 8 -21.58 14.19 13.13
C PHE A 8 -20.19 14.57 13.62
N LYS A 9 -19.94 15.86 13.81
CA LYS A 9 -18.69 16.39 14.34
C LYS A 9 -18.93 17.24 15.58
N ARG A 10 -18.15 16.97 16.63
CA ARG A 10 -18.11 17.84 17.81
C ARG A 10 -17.20 19.03 17.51
N THR A 11 -17.75 20.23 17.67
CA THR A 11 -17.01 21.49 17.52
C THR A 11 -16.10 21.75 18.72
N ARG A 12 -15.15 22.67 18.58
CA ARG A 12 -14.27 23.11 19.71
C ARG A 12 -15.06 23.63 20.91
N ARG A 13 -16.27 24.15 20.70
CA ARG A 13 -17.18 24.65 21.75
C ARG A 13 -18.10 23.56 22.33
N GLY A 14 -17.91 22.29 21.96
CA GLY A 14 -18.68 21.16 22.49
C GLY A 14 -20.02 20.89 21.79
N LYS A 15 -20.50 21.77 20.91
CA LYS A 15 -21.71 21.54 20.10
C LYS A 15 -21.47 20.42 19.08
N VAL A 16 -22.41 19.49 18.96
CA VAL A 16 -22.43 18.47 17.90
C VAL A 16 -23.19 19.02 16.69
N MET A 17 -22.60 18.90 15.50
CA MET A 17 -23.19 19.35 14.24
C MET A 17 -23.17 18.23 13.21
N ARG A 18 -24.23 18.09 12.42
CA ARG A 18 -24.26 17.22 11.24
C ARG A 18 -23.59 17.94 10.07
N ILE A 19 -22.59 17.31 9.49
CA ILE A 19 -21.90 17.76 8.29
C ILE A 19 -22.36 16.89 7.12
N LEU A 20 -22.63 17.53 5.98
CA LEU A 20 -22.97 16.87 4.72
C LEU A 20 -21.91 17.27 3.70
N GLU A 21 -21.21 16.29 3.15
CA GLU A 21 -20.16 16.48 2.14
C GLU A 21 -20.51 15.70 0.88
N GLU A 22 -20.16 16.26 -0.27
CA GLU A 22 -20.21 15.55 -1.54
C GLU A 22 -19.05 14.56 -1.62
N HIS A 23 -19.35 13.34 -2.03
CA HIS A 23 -18.37 12.28 -2.21
C HIS A 23 -18.41 11.77 -3.64
N TYR A 24 -17.31 11.98 -4.35
CA TYR A 24 -17.18 11.66 -5.76
C TYR A 24 -16.58 10.26 -5.92
N LEU A 25 -17.33 9.38 -6.56
CA LEU A 25 -16.89 8.06 -6.99
C LEU A 25 -16.48 8.11 -8.46
N ARG A 26 -15.28 7.63 -8.71
CA ARG A 26 -14.56 7.65 -9.98
C ARG A 26 -14.40 6.23 -10.50
N ASP A 27 -14.58 6.07 -11.80
CA ASP A 27 -14.39 4.85 -12.58
C ASP A 27 -13.03 4.80 -13.29
N ASP A 28 -12.31 5.92 -13.31
CA ASP A 28 -10.96 6.07 -13.90
C ASP A 28 -9.84 5.80 -12.89
N ILE A 29 -10.14 5.25 -11.71
CA ILE A 29 -9.13 4.81 -10.75
C ILE A 29 -8.73 3.37 -11.10
N GLY A 30 -7.62 3.24 -11.84
CA GLY A 30 -7.04 1.94 -12.17
C GLY A 30 -6.38 1.24 -10.98
N LEU A 31 -5.26 0.54 -11.20
CA LEU A 31 -4.56 -0.23 -10.17
C LEU A 31 -3.88 0.62 -9.08
N GLY A 32 -3.99 1.95 -9.15
CA GLY A 32 -3.39 2.89 -8.21
C GLY A 32 -2.20 3.64 -8.82
N THR A 33 -1.32 4.14 -7.96
CA THR A 33 -0.10 4.85 -8.36
C THR A 33 1.13 4.24 -7.69
N LEU A 34 2.20 4.08 -8.45
CA LEU A 34 3.52 3.67 -7.99
C LEU A 34 4.43 4.91 -8.11
N HIS A 35 5.03 5.35 -6.99
CA HIS A 35 5.88 6.55 -6.93
C HIS A 35 5.22 7.83 -7.48
N GLY A 36 3.89 7.92 -7.37
CA GLY A 36 3.10 9.04 -7.91
C GLY A 36 2.84 8.98 -9.42
N SER A 37 3.30 7.93 -10.12
CA SER A 37 2.94 7.65 -11.50
C SER A 37 1.79 6.63 -11.55
N GLU A 38 0.88 6.78 -12.51
CA GLU A 38 -0.26 5.86 -12.63
C GLU A 38 0.19 4.43 -12.99
N CYS A 39 -0.34 3.45 -12.26
CA CYS A 39 -0.16 2.03 -12.56
C CYS A 39 -1.10 1.55 -13.68
N SER A 40 -1.89 2.43 -14.29
CA SER A 40 -2.86 2.11 -15.36
C SER A 40 -2.18 1.50 -16.59
N ALA A 41 -0.88 1.75 -16.79
CA ALA A 41 -0.07 1.17 -17.85
C ALA A 41 0.60 -0.16 -17.48
N LEU A 42 0.63 -0.54 -16.19
CA LEU A 42 1.33 -1.75 -15.76
C LEU A 42 0.54 -3.00 -16.16
N THR A 43 1.08 -3.72 -17.12
CA THR A 43 0.66 -5.09 -17.44
C THR A 43 0.91 -6.00 -16.23
N PRO A 44 0.15 -7.10 -16.08
CA PRO A 44 0.46 -8.13 -15.09
C PRO A 44 1.91 -8.62 -15.20
N GLU A 45 2.47 -8.62 -16.42
CA GLU A 45 3.86 -8.97 -16.70
C GLU A 45 4.86 -7.95 -16.14
N GLU A 46 4.58 -6.64 -16.25
CA GLU A 46 5.42 -5.60 -15.65
C GLU A 46 5.34 -5.59 -14.12
N LEU A 47 4.17 -5.92 -13.55
CA LEU A 47 4.04 -6.12 -12.11
C LEU A 47 4.88 -7.34 -11.66
N VAL A 48 4.81 -8.44 -12.41
CA VAL A 48 5.62 -9.64 -12.18
C VAL A 48 7.10 -9.35 -12.37
N GLN A 49 7.51 -8.55 -13.36
CA GLN A 49 8.90 -8.13 -13.55
C GLN A 49 9.39 -7.21 -12.42
N LEU A 50 8.54 -6.31 -11.90
CA LEU A 50 8.84 -5.51 -10.71
C LEU A 50 9.06 -6.42 -9.49
N MET A 51 8.36 -7.56 -9.45
CA MET A 51 8.47 -8.56 -8.39
C MET A 51 9.67 -9.50 -8.58
N GLU A 52 9.99 -9.88 -9.82
CA GLU A 52 11.05 -10.83 -10.17
C GLU A 52 12.44 -10.17 -10.26
N GLY A 53 12.55 -9.00 -10.89
CA GLY A 53 13.81 -8.24 -11.02
C GLY A 53 14.38 -7.74 -9.69
N ARG A 54 13.61 -7.87 -8.61
CA ARG A 54 14.04 -7.55 -7.24
C ARG A 54 14.40 -8.78 -6.41
N VAL A 55 13.92 -9.97 -6.79
CA VAL A 55 14.35 -11.25 -6.20
C VAL A 55 15.82 -11.52 -6.55
N GLU A 56 16.33 -11.02 -7.67
CA GLU A 56 17.75 -11.14 -8.06
C GLU A 56 18.70 -10.28 -7.19
N GLY A 57 18.19 -9.27 -6.47
CA GLY A 57 18.99 -8.43 -5.57
C GLY A 57 19.21 -9.00 -4.17
N GLY A 58 18.48 -10.07 -3.82
CA GLY A 58 18.46 -10.64 -2.48
C GLY A 58 18.64 -12.15 -2.52
N LEU A 59 19.86 -12.58 -2.85
CA LEU A 59 20.54 -13.85 -2.50
C LEU A 59 21.58 -14.13 -3.60
N LYS A 60 22.83 -13.71 -3.37
CA LYS A 60 23.95 -14.45 -3.97
C LYS A 60 23.95 -15.83 -3.32
N GLU A 61 23.56 -16.83 -4.11
CA GLU A 61 23.72 -18.23 -3.78
C GLU A 61 25.20 -18.48 -3.43
N GLY A 62 25.47 -18.74 -2.15
CA GLY A 62 26.61 -19.56 -1.78
C GLY A 62 26.24 -20.99 -2.14
N GLU A 63 26.78 -21.49 -3.25
CA GLU A 63 26.80 -22.92 -3.52
C GLU A 63 27.55 -23.61 -2.36
N GLU A 64 26.94 -24.64 -1.77
CA GLU A 64 27.52 -25.98 -1.62
C GLU A 64 26.63 -26.84 -0.70
N GLY A 65 26.14 -27.97 -1.22
CA GLY A 65 25.51 -29.02 -0.42
C GLY A 65 24.31 -29.66 -1.09
N GLY A 66 24.54 -30.69 -1.89
CA GLY A 66 23.50 -31.45 -2.59
C GLY A 66 22.42 -32.01 -1.67
N HIS A 67 21.17 -31.61 -1.92
CA HIS A 67 19.99 -32.43 -1.72
C HIS A 67 18.92 -31.99 -2.72
N GLU A 68 18.28 -32.97 -3.35
CA GLU A 68 17.18 -32.81 -4.29
C GLU A 68 15.97 -32.14 -3.62
N GLY A 69 15.95 -30.81 -3.61
CA GLY A 69 14.82 -30.01 -3.19
C GLY A 69 14.61 -28.94 -4.23
N GLY A 70 13.68 -29.16 -5.17
CA GLY A 70 13.38 -28.20 -6.23
C GLY A 70 13.19 -26.80 -5.65
N VAL A 71 14.03 -25.86 -6.07
CA VAL A 71 13.95 -24.45 -5.72
C VAL A 71 12.56 -23.97 -6.15
N LYS A 72 11.64 -23.84 -5.19
CA LYS A 72 10.31 -23.27 -5.45
C LYS A 72 10.52 -21.83 -5.87
N LYS A 73 10.43 -21.54 -7.17
CA LYS A 73 10.31 -20.18 -7.69
C LYS A 73 9.22 -19.48 -6.87
N LYS A 74 9.62 -18.46 -6.12
CA LYS A 74 8.72 -17.75 -5.22
C LYS A 74 7.69 -17.05 -6.08
N THR A 75 6.42 -17.42 -5.94
CA THR A 75 5.35 -16.77 -6.67
C THR A 75 5.29 -15.31 -6.25
N PRO A 76 5.15 -14.38 -7.19
CA PRO A 76 4.96 -12.97 -6.87
C PRO A 76 3.77 -12.81 -5.90
N THR A 77 4.02 -12.28 -4.70
CA THR A 77 2.98 -12.01 -3.69
C THR A 77 2.61 -10.52 -3.66
N LEU A 78 1.32 -10.25 -3.79
CA LEU A 78 0.73 -8.92 -3.58
C LEU A 78 0.17 -8.84 -2.16
N THR A 79 0.65 -7.89 -1.36
CA THR A 79 0.27 -7.74 0.04
C THR A 79 -0.50 -6.44 0.26
N ILE A 80 -1.70 -6.51 0.84
CA ILE A 80 -2.45 -5.31 1.25
C ILE A 80 -2.10 -5.00 2.70
N LEU A 81 -1.67 -3.77 2.98
CA LEU A 81 -1.29 -3.36 4.32
C LEU A 81 -2.52 -2.99 5.17
N ASP A 82 -2.55 -3.46 6.42
CA ASP A 82 -3.55 -3.07 7.42
C ASP A 82 -3.05 -1.92 8.32
N THR A 83 -3.97 -1.18 8.92
CA THR A 83 -3.69 -0.06 9.83
C THR A 83 -2.84 -0.49 11.02
N ASN A 84 -3.21 -1.60 11.69
CA ASN A 84 -2.49 -2.03 12.90
C ASN A 84 -1.06 -2.47 12.58
N VAL A 85 -0.86 -3.15 11.45
CA VAL A 85 0.47 -3.52 10.96
C VAL A 85 1.30 -2.27 10.70
N ALA A 86 0.73 -1.25 10.06
CA ALA A 86 1.43 0.00 9.84
C ALA A 86 1.79 0.73 11.15
N LEU A 87 0.91 0.70 12.15
CA LEU A 87 1.14 1.36 13.44
C LEU A 87 2.18 0.64 14.31
N GLU A 88 2.14 -0.69 14.33
CA GLU A 88 2.95 -1.51 15.25
C GLU A 88 4.26 -1.99 14.62
N GLN A 89 4.31 -2.15 13.29
CA GLN A 89 5.44 -2.77 12.58
C GLN A 89 6.12 -1.85 11.57
N ILE A 90 6.01 -0.52 11.73
CA ILE A 90 6.64 0.45 10.82
C ILE A 90 8.17 0.26 10.70
N ASP A 91 8.84 -0.13 11.79
CA ASP A 91 10.29 -0.37 11.79
C ASP A 91 10.67 -1.56 10.88
N PHE A 92 9.81 -2.58 10.81
CA PHE A 92 9.97 -3.70 9.88
C PHE A 92 9.74 -3.26 8.44
N LEU A 93 8.70 -2.46 8.18
CA LEU A 93 8.40 -1.92 6.84
C LEU A 93 9.52 -1.01 6.31
N GLU A 94 10.26 -0.33 7.19
CA GLU A 94 11.42 0.47 6.81
C GLU A 94 12.65 -0.36 6.43
N ASN A 95 12.76 -1.61 6.86
CA ASN A 95 13.84 -2.48 6.43
C ASN A 95 13.53 -3.05 5.04
N ALA A 96 14.13 -2.45 3.99
CA ALA A 96 13.84 -2.79 2.59
C ALA A 96 14.07 -4.29 2.31
N GLU A 97 15.27 -4.79 2.63
CA GLU A 97 15.65 -6.19 2.38
C GLU A 97 14.69 -7.18 3.07
N ALA A 98 14.39 -6.95 4.36
CA ALA A 98 13.54 -7.86 5.12
C ALA A 98 12.07 -7.78 4.71
N SER A 99 11.53 -6.56 4.53
CA SER A 99 10.13 -6.36 4.19
C SER A 99 9.82 -6.82 2.77
N GLU A 100 10.68 -6.51 1.80
CA GLU A 100 10.47 -6.89 0.40
C GLU A 100 10.59 -8.40 0.21
N ALA A 101 11.54 -9.05 0.88
CA ALA A 101 11.67 -10.50 0.86
C ALA A 101 10.41 -11.20 1.35
N VAL A 102 9.63 -10.62 2.28
CA VAL A 102 8.44 -11.26 2.85
C VAL A 102 7.15 -10.80 2.16
N LEU A 103 7.00 -9.51 1.91
CA LEU A 103 5.75 -8.89 1.50
C LEU A 103 5.63 -8.75 -0.03
N GLY A 104 6.73 -8.75 -0.77
CA GLY A 104 6.74 -8.46 -2.21
C GLY A 104 6.22 -7.04 -2.50
N VAL A 105 5.20 -6.93 -3.35
CA VAL A 105 4.57 -5.65 -3.68
C VAL A 105 3.54 -5.31 -2.61
N VAL A 106 3.66 -4.12 -2.02
CA VAL A 106 2.77 -3.66 -0.95
C VAL A 106 1.75 -2.69 -1.53
N VAL A 107 0.47 -2.98 -1.35
CA VAL A 107 -0.65 -2.09 -1.66
C VAL A 107 -1.07 -1.37 -0.39
N LEU A 108 -1.02 -0.04 -0.44
CA LEU A 108 -1.42 0.85 0.62
C LEU A 108 -2.74 1.54 0.25
N LEU A 109 -3.77 1.31 1.07
CA LEU A 109 -5.09 1.91 0.88
C LEU A 109 -5.14 3.35 1.43
N GLN A 110 -5.94 4.21 0.79
CA GLN A 110 -6.23 5.56 1.29
C GLN A 110 -6.80 5.52 2.71
N THR A 111 -7.75 4.62 3.00
CA THR A 111 -8.35 4.50 4.34
C THR A 111 -7.33 4.18 5.42
N VAL A 112 -6.39 3.27 5.12
CA VAL A 112 -5.30 2.89 6.02
C VAL A 112 -4.39 4.09 6.30
N LEU A 113 -4.04 4.84 5.26
CA LEU A 113 -3.19 6.02 5.41
C LEU A 113 -3.88 7.13 6.24
N GLU A 114 -5.18 7.36 6.02
CA GLU A 114 -5.98 8.31 6.78
C GLU A 114 -6.14 7.90 8.26
N GLU A 115 -6.36 6.61 8.52
CA GLU A 115 -6.49 6.08 9.87
C GLU A 115 -5.15 6.14 10.63
N VAL A 116 -4.04 5.78 9.98
CA VAL A 116 -2.69 5.95 10.56
C VAL A 116 -2.42 7.41 10.87
N LYS A 117 -2.79 8.35 9.99
CA LYS A 117 -2.64 9.80 10.24
C LYS A 117 -3.45 10.29 11.44
N GLY A 118 -4.64 9.75 11.63
CA GLY A 118 -5.51 10.06 12.78
C GLY A 118 -4.95 9.54 14.11
N ASN A 119 -4.27 8.39 14.09
CA ASN A 119 -3.71 7.75 15.28
C ASN A 119 -2.28 8.24 15.61
N SER A 120 -1.40 8.30 14.61
CA SER A 120 0.02 8.64 14.79
C SER A 120 0.59 9.37 13.57
N LEU A 121 0.76 10.69 13.71
CA LEU A 121 1.34 11.52 12.65
C LEU A 121 2.81 11.16 12.36
N SER A 122 3.55 10.66 13.35
CA SER A 122 4.94 10.21 13.14
C SER A 122 5.00 8.99 12.23
N VAL A 123 4.16 7.98 12.49
CA VAL A 123 4.07 6.78 11.66
C VAL A 123 3.58 7.14 10.26
N TYR A 124 2.55 8.00 10.14
CA TYR A 124 2.09 8.49 8.84
C TYR A 124 3.23 9.10 8.01
N ARG A 125 4.06 9.96 8.61
CA ARG A 125 5.19 10.59 7.90
C ARG A 125 6.23 9.56 7.44
N ARG A 126 6.47 8.52 8.24
CA ARG A 126 7.40 7.42 7.90
C ARG A 126 6.83 6.57 6.76
N LEU A 127 5.58 6.14 6.89
CA LEU A 127 4.88 5.36 5.87
C LEU A 127 4.76 6.13 4.53
N HIS A 128 4.46 7.43 4.59
CA HIS A 128 4.40 8.28 3.41
C HIS A 128 5.78 8.45 2.73
N LYS A 129 6.88 8.36 3.48
CA LYS A 129 8.23 8.32 2.86
C LYS A 129 8.46 7.02 2.12
N LEU A 130 8.01 5.88 2.68
CA LEU A 130 8.11 4.57 2.01
C LEU A 130 7.32 4.54 0.70
N LEU A 131 6.17 5.21 0.67
CA LEU A 131 5.34 5.33 -0.53
C LEU A 131 6.02 6.10 -1.68
N LEU A 132 6.86 7.08 -1.35
CA LEU A 132 7.58 7.93 -2.31
C LEU A 132 8.99 7.40 -2.64
N ASP A 133 9.39 6.28 -2.06
CA ASP A 133 10.71 5.71 -2.26
C ASP A 133 10.73 4.84 -3.52
N ASP A 134 11.35 5.34 -4.59
CA ASP A 134 11.49 4.69 -5.89
C ASP A 134 12.16 3.31 -5.79
N SER A 135 12.96 3.08 -4.76
CA SER A 135 13.59 1.78 -4.51
C SER A 135 12.61 0.71 -4.01
N ARG A 136 11.38 1.08 -3.61
CA ARG A 136 10.39 0.19 -3.00
C ARG A 136 9.17 0.01 -3.89
N ALA A 137 8.49 -1.12 -3.79
CA ALA A 137 7.29 -1.42 -4.57
C ALA A 137 6.03 -1.16 -3.74
N TYR A 138 5.76 0.11 -3.43
CA TYR A 138 4.56 0.53 -2.72
C TYR A 138 3.56 1.17 -3.68
N ILE A 139 2.42 0.50 -3.88
CA ILE A 139 1.32 1.00 -4.70
C ILE A 139 0.32 1.69 -3.78
N PHE A 140 0.03 2.96 -4.07
CA PHE A 140 -1.05 3.68 -3.42
C PHE A 140 -2.37 3.45 -4.17
N PHE A 141 -3.42 3.06 -3.45
CA PHE A 141 -4.75 2.87 -4.02
C PHE A 141 -5.81 3.72 -3.31
N ALA A 142 -6.45 4.62 -4.07
CA ALA A 142 -7.48 5.54 -3.59
C ALA A 142 -8.86 4.86 -3.46
N ASN A 143 -8.96 3.90 -2.54
CA ASN A 143 -10.12 3.02 -2.39
C ASN A 143 -11.44 3.72 -2.05
N GLU A 144 -11.42 4.85 -1.34
CA GLU A 144 -12.65 5.61 -1.07
C GLU A 144 -13.22 6.22 -2.35
N HIS A 145 -12.37 6.64 -3.30
CA HIS A 145 -12.83 7.29 -4.53
C HIS A 145 -13.10 6.29 -5.66
N ALA A 146 -12.62 5.06 -5.57
CA ALA A 146 -12.82 4.05 -6.61
C ALA A 146 -14.24 3.49 -6.53
N ALA A 147 -15.03 3.66 -7.59
CA ALA A 147 -16.44 3.27 -7.62
C ALA A 147 -16.66 1.77 -7.34
N GLU A 148 -15.71 0.92 -7.74
CA GLU A 148 -15.76 -0.53 -7.53
C GLU A 148 -15.39 -0.96 -6.09
N ALA A 149 -14.53 -0.19 -5.43
CA ALA A 149 -14.02 -0.51 -4.09
C ALA A 149 -14.81 0.19 -2.97
N TYR A 150 -15.54 1.25 -3.29
CA TYR A 150 -16.29 2.04 -2.31
C TYR A 150 -17.48 1.26 -1.72
N ARG A 151 -17.59 1.24 -0.39
CA ARG A 151 -18.69 0.61 0.35
C ARG A 151 -19.40 1.57 1.28
#